data_AF-A0A2W6RM42-F1
#
_entry.id   AF-A0A2W6RM42-F1
#
_cell.length_a   1.000
_cell.length_b   1.000
_cell.length_c   1.000
_cell.angle_alpha   90.00
_cell.angle_beta   90.00
_cell.angle_gamma   90.00
#
_symmetry.space_group_name_H-M   'P 1'
#
loop_
_entity.id
_entity.type
_entity.pdbx_description
1 polymer ?
#
loop_
_entity_poly.entity_id
_entity_poly.type
_entity_poly.pdbx_seq_one_letter_code
_entity_poly.pdbx_strand_id
1 'polypeptide(L)'
;MDTLGHYRFYSKLKGEILTLTQHPGDSKNQISIIKVQKSDKPNGELKELNFDTFATGKGIKLGLTKKQIIEKLGDCYAPIDSTKNYIELYYVIEQPQDSKSKILEKNNMPKYFASYKLWNDRLEQFEFGFEYP
;
A
#
# COMPACT_ATOMS: atom_id res chain seq x y z
N MET A 1 12.62 12.06 -7.72
CA MET A 1 12.32 12.07 -6.28
C MET A 1 11.93 13.49 -5.94
N ASP A 2 10.80 13.70 -5.28
CA ASP A 2 10.45 15.03 -4.76
C ASP A 2 11.24 15.36 -3.47
N THR A 3 11.02 16.55 -2.92
CA THR A 3 11.67 17.02 -1.69
C THR A 3 11.28 16.22 -0.44
N LEU A 4 10.26 15.37 -0.52
CA LEU A 4 9.75 14.53 0.56
C LEU A 4 10.22 13.08 0.44
N GLY A 5 11.09 12.76 -0.52
CA GLY A 5 11.60 11.39 -0.71
C GLY A 5 10.65 10.50 -1.51
N HIS A 6 9.67 11.06 -2.22
CA HIS A 6 8.74 10.27 -3.02
C HIS A 6 9.19 10.11 -4.47
N TYR A 7 9.03 8.90 -4.97
CA TYR A 7 9.02 8.59 -6.39
C TYR A 7 7.59 8.27 -6.80
N ARG A 8 7.08 8.99 -7.80
CA ARG A 8 5.69 8.85 -8.27
C ARG A 8 5.65 8.47 -9.72
N PHE A 9 4.75 7.53 -10.04
CA PHE A 9 4.59 7.00 -11.37
C PHE A 9 3.12 6.81 -11.71
N TYR A 10 2.76 7.03 -12.98
CA TYR A 10 1.47 6.64 -13.52
C TYR A 10 1.47 5.19 -13.98
N SER A 11 0.31 4.53 -13.89
CA SER A 11 0.01 3.37 -14.73
C SER A 11 -0.07 3.78 -16.21
N LYS A 12 -0.05 2.81 -17.12
CA LYS A 12 -0.06 3.02 -18.57
C LYS A 12 -1.22 3.90 -19.06
N LEU A 13 -2.40 3.75 -18.46
CA LEU A 13 -3.59 4.55 -18.78
C LEU A 13 -3.78 5.75 -17.85
N LYS A 14 -2.81 6.02 -16.97
CA LYS A 14 -2.83 7.09 -15.96
C LYS A 14 -4.02 7.04 -15.00
N GLY A 15 -4.72 5.92 -14.92
CA GLY A 15 -5.83 5.73 -13.98
C GLY A 15 -5.39 5.53 -12.53
N GLU A 16 -4.11 5.20 -12.31
CA GLU A 16 -3.54 4.91 -11.01
C GLU A 16 -2.20 5.63 -10.82
N ILE A 17 -1.90 5.99 -9.57
CA ILE A 17 -0.61 6.55 -9.16
C ILE A 17 0.04 5.58 -8.18
N LEU A 18 1.26 5.16 -8.51
CA LEU A 18 2.17 4.49 -7.60
C LEU A 18 3.07 5.53 -6.94
N THR A 19 3.08 5.57 -5.61
CA THR A 19 4.03 6.36 -4.82
C THR A 19 4.94 5.41 -4.06
N LEU A 20 6.24 5.58 -4.22
CA LEU A 20 7.28 4.89 -3.46
C LEU A 20 7.93 5.93 -2.54
N THR A 21 7.87 5.71 -1.24
CA THR A 21 8.49 6.59 -0.24
C THR A 21 9.79 5.96 0.24
N GLN A 22 10.85 6.75 0.21
CA GLN A 22 12.13 6.46 0.85
C GLN A 22 12.25 7.37 2.08
N HIS A 23 12.49 6.81 3.29
CA HIS A 23 12.61 7.63 4.49
C HIS A 23 13.95 8.40 4.53
N PRO A 24 13.99 9.59 5.15
CA PRO A 24 15.25 10.30 5.38
C PRO A 24 16.23 9.45 6.20
N GLY A 25 17.43 9.22 5.67
CA GLY A 25 18.45 8.35 6.29
C GLY A 25 18.52 6.93 5.71
N ASP A 26 17.56 6.53 4.87
CA ASP A 26 17.60 5.27 4.13
C ASP A 26 18.73 5.27 3.07
N SER A 27 19.34 4.11 2.86
CA SER A 27 20.25 3.91 1.72
C SER A 27 19.49 4.12 0.41
N LYS A 28 20.16 4.65 -0.63
CA LYS A 28 19.56 4.90 -1.95
C LYS A 28 18.78 3.66 -2.45
N ASN A 29 17.50 3.86 -2.81
CA ASN A 29 16.56 2.83 -3.28
C ASN A 29 15.97 1.87 -2.22
N GLN A 30 16.19 2.13 -0.93
CA GLN A 30 15.47 1.42 0.12
C GLN A 30 14.05 2.01 0.23
N ILE A 31 13.11 1.43 -0.51
CA ILE A 31 11.71 1.84 -0.48
C ILE A 31 11.07 1.24 0.75
N SER A 32 10.64 2.11 1.67
CA SER A 32 10.05 1.72 2.94
C SER A 32 8.53 1.67 2.85
N ILE A 33 7.90 2.54 2.05
CA ILE A 33 6.44 2.57 1.88
C ILE A 33 6.04 2.58 0.41
N ILE A 34 5.03 1.79 0.08
CA ILE A 34 4.41 1.71 -1.23
C ILE A 34 2.93 2.08 -1.09
N LYS A 35 2.49 3.04 -1.89
CA LYS A 35 1.10 3.49 -1.95
C LYS A 35 0.59 3.46 -3.39
N VAL A 36 -0.62 2.94 -3.56
CA VAL A 36 -1.37 2.99 -4.82
C VAL A 36 -2.73 3.60 -4.58
N GLN A 37 -3.12 4.53 -5.45
CA GLN A 37 -4.41 5.21 -5.40
C GLN A 37 -4.90 5.53 -6.82
N LYS A 38 -6.20 5.81 -6.96
CA LYS A 38 -6.73 6.35 -8.22
C LYS A 38 -6.10 7.70 -8.56
N SER A 39 -5.97 7.98 -9.85
CA SER A 39 -5.61 9.32 -10.32
C SER A 39 -6.87 10.15 -10.52
N ASP A 40 -7.01 11.23 -9.74
CA ASP A 40 -8.16 12.15 -9.90
C ASP A 40 -8.01 13.03 -11.14
N LYS A 41 -6.76 13.41 -11.50
CA LYS A 41 -6.41 14.22 -12.68
C LYS A 41 -4.98 13.92 -13.12
N PRO A 42 -4.74 13.32 -14.30
CA PRO A 42 -3.39 13.16 -14.85
C PRO A 42 -2.86 14.51 -15.37
N ASN A 43 -2.58 15.45 -14.46
CA ASN A 43 -2.17 16.82 -14.79
C ASN A 43 -0.68 17.10 -14.52
N GLY A 44 0.13 16.07 -14.21
CA GLY A 44 1.55 16.23 -13.90
C GLY A 44 2.47 15.43 -14.84
N GLU A 45 3.73 15.86 -14.94
CA GLU A 45 4.82 15.17 -15.65
C GLU A 45 5.37 13.97 -14.85
N LEU A 46 4.50 13.08 -14.36
CA LEU A 46 4.98 11.83 -13.77
C LEU A 46 5.36 10.85 -14.87
N LYS A 47 6.44 10.10 -14.63
CA LYS A 47 6.84 9.01 -15.51
C LYS A 47 5.78 7.92 -15.52
N GLU A 48 5.56 7.32 -16.68
CA GLU A 48 4.64 6.22 -16.87
C GLU A 48 5.38 4.89 -16.77
N LEU A 49 4.76 3.91 -16.12
CA LEU A 49 5.22 2.52 -16.14
C LEU A 49 4.31 1.70 -17.06
N ASN A 50 4.87 0.70 -17.74
CA ASN A 50 4.13 -0.18 -18.64
C ASN A 50 3.32 -1.25 -17.88
N PHE A 51 2.47 -0.80 -16.96
CA PHE A 51 1.51 -1.63 -16.22
C PHE A 51 0.12 -1.02 -16.38
N ASP A 52 -0.87 -1.82 -16.74
CA ASP A 52 -2.26 -1.34 -16.85
C ASP A 52 -2.84 -0.99 -15.46
N THR A 53 -2.57 -1.85 -14.48
CA THR A 53 -2.95 -1.67 -13.06
C THR A 53 -1.86 -2.19 -12.15
N PHE A 54 -1.66 -1.57 -10.99
CA PHE A 54 -0.76 -2.04 -9.95
C PHE A 54 -1.45 -3.05 -9.03
N ALA A 55 -0.70 -4.08 -8.65
CA ALA A 55 -1.16 -5.08 -7.70
C ALA A 55 -0.06 -5.44 -6.70
N THR A 56 -0.44 -5.79 -5.48
CA THR A 56 0.49 -6.36 -4.50
C THR A 56 0.92 -7.77 -4.92
N GLY A 57 1.95 -8.32 -4.28
CA GLY A 57 2.37 -9.72 -4.50
C GLY A 57 1.27 -10.76 -4.20
N LYS A 58 0.23 -10.40 -3.43
CA LYS A 58 -0.97 -11.22 -3.17
C LYS A 58 -2.11 -10.98 -4.19
N GLY A 59 -1.85 -10.14 -5.20
CA GLY A 59 -2.83 -9.77 -6.22
C GLY A 59 -3.94 -8.85 -5.71
N ILE A 60 -3.70 -8.06 -4.66
CA ILE A 60 -4.63 -7.00 -4.23
C ILE A 60 -4.41 -5.79 -5.13
N LYS A 61 -5.48 -5.29 -5.75
CA LYS A 61 -5.48 -4.15 -6.69
C LYS A 61 -6.73 -3.30 -6.49
N LEU A 62 -6.72 -2.08 -7.03
CA LEU A 62 -7.88 -1.19 -6.95
C LEU A 62 -9.15 -1.83 -7.56
N GLY A 63 -10.31 -1.46 -7.01
CA GLY A 63 -11.63 -1.97 -7.42
C GLY A 63 -12.04 -3.31 -6.81
N LEU A 64 -11.17 -4.00 -6.06
CA LEU A 64 -11.56 -5.19 -5.29
C LEU A 64 -12.51 -4.82 -4.14
N THR A 65 -13.42 -5.75 -3.82
CA THR A 65 -14.34 -5.62 -2.68
C THR A 65 -13.67 -6.00 -1.36
N LYS A 66 -14.27 -5.60 -0.23
CA LYS A 66 -13.80 -6.02 1.10
C LYS A 66 -13.65 -7.54 1.19
N LYS A 67 -14.64 -8.28 0.71
CA LYS A 67 -14.62 -9.75 0.72
C LYS A 67 -13.41 -10.32 -0.04
N GLN A 68 -13.14 -9.82 -1.24
CA GLN A 68 -12.01 -10.27 -2.06
C GLN A 68 -10.64 -9.92 -1.44
N ILE A 69 -10.54 -8.80 -0.72
CA ILE A 69 -9.32 -8.44 0.00
C ILE A 69 -9.10 -9.40 1.17
N ILE A 70 -10.14 -9.68 1.95
CA ILE A 70 -10.09 -10.60 3.09
C ILE A 70 -9.67 -12.00 2.65
N GLU A 71 -10.25 -12.52 1.57
CA GLU A 71 -9.88 -13.82 1.00
C GLU A 71 -8.39 -13.90 0.62
N LYS A 72 -7.76 -12.78 0.26
CA LYS A 72 -6.33 -12.71 -0.09
C LYS A 72 -5.41 -12.51 1.12
N LEU A 73 -5.88 -11.80 2.15
CA LEU A 73 -5.12 -11.53 3.38
C LEU A 73 -5.20 -12.69 4.38
N GLY A 74 -6.30 -13.43 4.38
CA GLY A 74 -6.65 -14.41 5.41
C GLY A 74 -7.18 -13.76 6.69
N ASP A 75 -7.12 -14.50 7.79
CA ASP A 75 -7.83 -14.17 9.04
C ASP A 75 -7.13 -13.12 9.93
N CYS A 76 -6.02 -12.52 9.49
CA CYS A 76 -5.31 -11.52 10.28
C CYS A 76 -5.51 -10.13 9.68
N TYR A 77 -6.56 -9.42 10.08
CA TYR A 77 -6.71 -7.97 9.83
C TYR A 77 -7.64 -7.37 10.90
N ALA A 78 -7.44 -6.10 11.22
CA ALA A 78 -8.30 -5.35 12.12
C ALA A 78 -9.06 -4.30 11.31
N PRO A 79 -10.41 -4.33 11.25
CA PRO A 79 -11.16 -3.20 10.73
C PRO A 79 -11.03 -2.04 11.73
N ILE A 80 -10.44 -0.91 11.31
CA ILE A 80 -10.24 0.23 12.21
C ILE A 80 -11.42 1.19 12.19
N ASP A 81 -11.99 1.44 11.00
CA ASP A 81 -13.10 2.38 10.87
C ASP A 81 -14.07 1.93 9.79
N SER A 82 -15.36 2.02 10.09
CA SER A 82 -16.44 1.78 9.13
C SER A 82 -17.53 2.84 9.33
N THR A 83 -17.62 3.76 8.38
CA THR A 83 -18.88 4.50 8.15
C THR A 83 -19.66 3.78 7.06
N LYS A 84 -20.91 4.21 6.80
CA LYS A 84 -21.81 3.51 5.86
C LYS A 84 -21.22 3.35 4.45
N ASN A 85 -20.33 4.26 4.04
CA ASN A 85 -19.74 4.29 2.69
C ASN A 85 -18.21 4.19 2.67
N TYR A 86 -17.54 4.30 3.82
CA TYR A 86 -16.07 4.23 3.90
C TYR A 86 -15.64 3.17 4.90
N ILE A 87 -14.72 2.32 4.47
CA ILE A 87 -14.13 1.28 5.31
C ILE A 87 -12.62 1.38 5.20
N GLU A 88 -11.92 1.38 6.33
CA GLU A 88 -10.48 1.20 6.36
C GLU A 88 -10.13 -0.13 7.03
N LEU A 89 -9.53 -1.03 6.25
CA LEU A 89 -8.95 -2.25 6.78
C LEU A 89 -7.48 -1.96 7.08
N TYR A 90 -7.09 -2.15 8.33
CA TYR A 90 -5.71 -1.96 8.73
C TYR A 90 -5.13 -3.29 9.19
N TYR A 91 -3.88 -3.49 8.82
CA TYR A 91 -3.12 -4.67 9.13
C TYR A 91 -1.77 -4.25 9.65
N VAL A 92 -1.38 -4.77 10.81
CA VAL A 92 -0.11 -4.45 11.45
C VAL A 92 0.54 -5.73 11.93
N ILE A 93 1.85 -5.80 11.80
CA ILE A 93 2.70 -6.79 12.43
C ILE A 93 3.72 -6.02 13.29
N GLU A 94 3.59 -6.14 14.62
CA GLU A 94 4.43 -5.43 15.61
C GLU A 94 5.14 -6.38 16.59
N GLN A 95 4.79 -7.68 16.61
CA GLN A 95 5.36 -8.62 17.60
C GLN A 95 6.24 -9.70 16.94
N PRO A 96 7.42 -10.00 17.52
CA PRO A 96 8.29 -11.12 17.09
C PRO A 96 7.63 -12.50 17.22
N GLN A 97 6.59 -12.63 18.04
CA GLN A 97 5.86 -13.89 18.25
C GLN A 97 4.69 -14.10 17.29
N ASP A 98 4.39 -13.14 16.42
CA ASP A 98 3.44 -13.38 15.34
C ASP A 98 4.07 -14.38 14.36
N SER A 99 3.34 -15.42 13.96
CA SER A 99 3.78 -16.43 12.98
C SER A 99 4.30 -15.85 11.64
N LYS A 100 4.09 -14.56 11.42
CA LYS A 100 4.53 -13.76 10.27
C LYS A 100 5.78 -12.91 10.55
N SER A 101 6.40 -13.03 11.73
CA SER A 101 7.67 -12.39 12.13
C SER A 101 8.77 -12.58 11.09
N LYS A 102 8.72 -13.67 10.30
CA LYS A 102 9.66 -13.94 9.21
C LYS A 102 9.80 -12.79 8.22
N ILE A 103 8.75 -11.99 7.98
CA ILE A 103 8.88 -10.80 7.11
C ILE A 103 9.62 -9.66 7.81
N LEU A 104 9.43 -9.48 9.12
CA LEU A 104 10.13 -8.49 9.95
C LEU A 104 11.61 -8.88 10.12
N GLU A 105 11.86 -10.13 10.49
CA GLU A 105 13.21 -10.71 10.64
C GLU A 105 14.00 -10.63 9.33
N LYS A 106 13.40 -11.03 8.20
CA LYS A 106 14.08 -10.99 6.89
C LYS A 106 14.47 -9.59 6.46
N ASN A 107 13.65 -8.59 6.79
CA ASN A 107 13.90 -7.20 6.41
C ASN A 107 14.61 -6.41 7.51
N ASN A 108 14.88 -7.02 8.67
CA ASN A 108 15.40 -6.36 9.88
C ASN A 108 14.61 -5.09 10.25
N MET A 109 13.28 -5.20 10.19
CA MET A 109 12.36 -4.08 10.42
C MET A 109 11.50 -4.32 11.66
N PRO A 110 11.21 -3.28 12.47
CA PRO A 110 10.47 -3.44 13.71
C PRO A 110 8.96 -3.54 13.50
N LYS A 111 8.44 -2.93 12.42
CA LYS A 111 7.01 -2.86 12.17
C LYS A 111 6.70 -2.93 10.68
N TYR A 112 5.66 -3.68 10.35
CA TYR A 112 5.05 -3.69 9.03
C TYR A 112 3.59 -3.30 9.16
N PHE A 113 3.10 -2.47 8.23
CA PHE A 113 1.70 -2.12 8.14
C PHE A 113 1.16 -2.27 6.72
N ALA A 114 -0.15 -2.46 6.61
CA ALA A 114 -0.90 -2.28 5.39
C ALA A 114 -2.27 -1.66 5.69
N SER A 115 -2.63 -0.61 4.96
CA SER A 115 -3.95 0.03 4.97
C SER A 115 -4.63 -0.20 3.62
N TYR A 116 -5.92 -0.54 3.66
CA TYR A 116 -6.80 -0.67 2.50
C TYR A 116 -8.02 0.21 2.72
N LYS A 117 -8.15 1.28 1.93
CA LYS A 117 -9.25 2.24 2.04
C LYS A 117 -10.27 1.96 0.95
N LEU A 118 -11.48 1.60 1.38
CA LEU A 118 -12.59 1.28 0.51
C LEU A 118 -13.66 2.37 0.56
N TRP A 119 -14.19 2.71 -0.61
CA TRP A 119 -15.37 3.55 -0.76
C TRP A 119 -16.46 2.74 -1.47
N ASN A 120 -17.68 2.72 -0.92
CA ASN A 120 -18.80 1.92 -1.46
C ASN A 120 -18.41 0.45 -1.76
N ASP A 121 -17.69 -0.18 -0.82
CA ASP A 121 -17.15 -1.55 -0.95
C ASP A 121 -16.22 -1.77 -2.15
N ARG A 122 -15.50 -0.71 -2.59
CA ARG A 122 -14.47 -0.80 -3.64
C ARG A 122 -13.17 -0.22 -3.12
N LEU A 123 -12.06 -0.95 -3.32
CA LEU A 123 -10.74 -0.47 -2.98
C LEU A 123 -10.34 0.72 -3.84
N GLU A 124 -10.16 1.87 -3.21
CA GLU A 124 -9.76 3.12 -3.88
C GLU A 124 -8.28 3.44 -3.66
N GLN A 125 -7.74 2.97 -2.54
CA GLN A 125 -6.35 3.16 -2.16
C GLN A 125 -5.86 1.99 -1.30
N PHE A 126 -4.60 1.60 -1.51
CA PHE A 126 -3.87 0.79 -0.55
C PHE A 126 -2.46 1.33 -0.31
N GLU A 127 -1.97 1.14 0.89
CA GLU A 127 -0.64 1.56 1.33
C GLU A 127 -0.06 0.47 2.22
N PHE A 128 1.21 0.15 2.06
CA PHE A 128 1.89 -0.80 2.93
C PHE A 128 3.38 -0.55 2.93
N GLY A 129 4.03 -0.99 3.99
CA GLY A 129 5.44 -0.73 4.16
C GLY A 129 5.95 -1.08 5.53
N PHE A 130 7.21 -0.72 5.75
CA PHE A 130 7.87 -0.80 7.02
C PHE A 130 7.93 0.58 7.66
N GLU A 131 7.60 0.64 8.95
CA GLU A 131 7.78 1.84 9.76
C GLU A 131 9.04 1.69 10.60
N TYR A 132 9.80 2.78 10.70
CA TYR A 132 10.89 2.91 11.66
C TYR A 132 10.33 3.42 13.01
N PRO A 133 10.94 3.03 14.15
CA PRO A 133 10.56 3.52 15.47
C PRO A 133 10.91 5.00 15.67
#